data_AF-A0A3Q0NDL3-F1
#
_entry.id   AF-A0A3Q0NDL3-F1
#
_cell.length_a   1.000
_cell.length_b   1.000
_cell.length_c   1.000
_cell.angle_alpha   90.00
_cell.angle_beta   90.00
_cell.angle_gamma   90.00
#
_symmetry.space_group_name_H-M   'P 1'
#
loop_
_entity.id
_entity.type
_entity.pdbx_description
1 polymer ?
#
loop_
_entity_poly.entity_id
_entity_poly.type
_entity_poly.pdbx_seq_one_letter_code
_entity_poly.pdbx_strand_id
1 'polypeptide(L)'
;MAEQSLGILELRSISKGYEMADVFLKAGNVTLFTFRPTCPGKFLIILQGASGELTSAMQDAKEEAGKFHVSSYILHMAHEELLAFLNNKHPKVEVDAVGIIEISQLGAGLNAVNEALKKSAIHLKRMTLGASIGGKFVAVFTGEVSAIQEGMRILIETAEPKKVIHHTVIPSPDELLKRYL
;
A
#
# COMPACT_ATOMS: atom_id res chain seq x y z
N MET A 1 5.63 -3.35 -20.63
CA MET A 1 6.03 -3.91 -19.33
C MET A 1 4.86 -4.76 -18.85
N ALA A 2 5.10 -5.98 -18.36
CA ALA A 2 4.04 -6.91 -17.99
C ALA A 2 3.08 -6.27 -16.97
N GLU A 3 1.77 -6.44 -17.16
CA GLU A 3 0.75 -6.02 -16.19
C GLU A 3 0.98 -6.71 -14.85
N GLN A 4 1.61 -6.01 -13.91
CA GLN A 4 1.91 -6.57 -12.60
C GLN A 4 0.72 -6.34 -11.67
N SER A 5 -0.11 -7.37 -11.52
CA SER A 5 -1.12 -7.39 -10.46
C SER A 5 -0.47 -7.79 -9.14
N LEU A 6 -0.89 -7.15 -8.04
CA LEU A 6 -0.39 -7.44 -6.69
C LEU A 6 -1.49 -7.98 -5.79
N GLY A 7 -1.18 -9.04 -5.06
CA GLY A 7 -2.05 -9.60 -4.02
C GLY A 7 -1.50 -9.19 -2.68
N ILE A 8 -2.30 -8.56 -1.82
CA ILE A 8 -1.86 -8.06 -0.52
C ILE A 8 -2.61 -8.82 0.56
N LEU A 9 -1.89 -9.43 1.48
CA LEU A 9 -2.43 -10.13 2.64
C LEU A 9 -1.81 -9.58 3.92
N GLU A 10 -2.65 -9.15 4.85
CA GLU A 10 -2.25 -8.71 6.19
C GLU A 10 -2.81 -9.70 7.22
N LEU A 11 -1.94 -10.19 8.10
CA LEU A 11 -2.25 -11.19 9.12
C LEU A 11 -1.91 -10.64 10.52
N ARG A 12 -2.66 -11.05 11.54
CA ARG A 12 -2.43 -10.62 12.94
C ARG A 12 -1.41 -11.48 13.70
N SER A 13 -0.85 -12.51 13.06
CA SER A 13 0.10 -13.44 13.66
C SER A 13 1.34 -13.60 12.76
N ILE A 14 2.51 -13.44 13.36
CA ILE A 14 3.81 -13.59 12.67
C ILE A 14 4.04 -15.05 12.25
N SER A 15 3.77 -16.01 13.14
CA SER A 15 3.98 -17.43 12.82
C SER A 15 3.08 -17.89 11.68
N LYS A 16 1.80 -17.48 11.70
CA LYS A 16 0.87 -17.76 10.59
C LYS A 16 1.31 -17.09 9.28
N GLY A 17 1.97 -15.95 9.37
CA GLY A 17 2.58 -15.28 8.22
C GLY A 17 3.69 -16.10 7.55
N TYR A 18 4.61 -16.67 8.34
CA TYR A 18 5.65 -17.54 7.80
C TYR A 18 5.09 -18.86 7.26
N GLU A 19 4.11 -19.45 7.94
CA GLU A 19 3.37 -20.62 7.45
C GLU A 19 2.74 -20.35 6.08
N MET A 20 2.03 -19.23 5.95
CA MET A 20 1.40 -18.82 4.69
C MET A 20 2.43 -18.54 3.58
N ALA A 21 3.54 -17.89 3.92
CA ALA A 21 4.61 -17.63 2.95
C ALA A 21 5.22 -18.94 2.41
N ASP A 22 5.42 -19.95 3.25
CA ASP A 22 5.89 -21.28 2.85
C ASP A 22 4.90 -21.98 1.91
N VAL A 23 3.58 -21.87 2.17
CA VAL A 23 2.53 -22.39 1.28
C VAL A 23 2.66 -21.76 -0.12
N PHE A 24 2.77 -20.43 -0.22
CA PHE A 24 2.91 -19.75 -1.51
C PHE A 24 4.18 -20.15 -2.25
N LEU A 25 5.32 -20.23 -1.54
CA LEU A 25 6.59 -20.63 -2.13
C LEU A 25 6.56 -22.06 -2.69
N LYS A 26 5.83 -22.97 -2.03
CA LYS A 26 5.65 -24.36 -2.49
C LYS A 26 4.67 -24.49 -3.64
N ALA A 27 3.64 -23.65 -3.70
CA ALA A 27 2.67 -23.66 -4.79
C ALA A 27 3.28 -23.20 -6.13
N GLY A 28 4.15 -22.19 -6.11
CA GLY A 28 4.95 -21.77 -7.26
C GLY A 28 4.19 -21.12 -8.42
N ASN A 29 2.86 -20.98 -8.31
CA ASN A 29 1.99 -20.32 -9.29
C ASN A 29 1.93 -18.79 -9.15
N VAL A 30 2.47 -18.25 -8.06
CA VAL A 30 2.60 -16.80 -7.81
C VAL A 30 3.99 -16.50 -7.28
N THR A 31 4.49 -15.30 -7.57
CA THR A 31 5.76 -14.82 -7.05
C THR A 31 5.53 -14.11 -5.73
N LEU A 32 6.32 -14.47 -4.72
CA LEU A 32 6.29 -13.79 -3.44
C LEU A 32 7.15 -12.52 -3.51
N PHE A 33 6.51 -11.36 -3.62
CA PHE A 33 7.17 -10.06 -3.83
C PHE A 33 7.79 -9.52 -2.53
N THR A 34 7.06 -9.55 -1.41
CA THR A 34 7.63 -9.29 -0.08
C THR A 34 6.84 -10.04 0.99
N PHE A 35 7.52 -10.39 2.07
CA PHE A 35 6.92 -10.98 3.27
C PHE A 35 7.72 -10.55 4.48
N ARG A 36 7.08 -9.93 5.47
CA ARG A 36 7.77 -9.50 6.69
C ARG A 36 6.82 -9.24 7.86
N PRO A 37 7.31 -9.39 9.11
CA PRO A 37 6.62 -8.86 10.28
C PRO A 37 6.46 -7.33 10.21
N THR A 38 5.38 -6.83 10.80
CA THR A 38 5.08 -5.40 10.94
C THR A 38 4.57 -5.08 12.35
N CYS A 39 4.81 -3.86 12.84
CA CYS A 39 4.37 -3.47 14.18
C CYS A 39 2.82 -3.47 14.28
N PRO A 40 2.23 -3.77 15.45
CA PRO A 40 2.86 -4.21 16.70
C PRO A 40 3.04 -5.75 16.81
N GLY A 41 2.96 -6.49 15.71
CA GLY A 41 2.98 -7.96 15.72
C GLY A 41 2.16 -8.60 14.59
N LYS A 42 1.89 -7.82 13.54
CA LYS A 42 1.22 -8.28 12.33
C LYS A 42 2.25 -8.83 11.33
N PHE A 43 1.76 -9.32 10.20
CA PHE A 43 2.58 -9.81 9.11
C PHE A 43 2.00 -9.36 7.78
N LEU A 44 2.85 -8.83 6.90
CA LEU A 44 2.47 -8.39 5.55
C LEU A 44 3.07 -9.36 4.54
N ILE A 45 2.23 -9.84 3.62
CA ILE A 45 2.63 -10.58 2.42
C ILE A 45 2.13 -9.80 1.21
N ILE A 46 2.99 -9.61 0.21
CA ILE A 46 2.64 -9.12 -1.11
C ILE A 46 3.06 -10.16 -2.13
N LEU A 47 2.13 -10.57 -2.96
CA LEU A 47 2.29 -11.50 -4.07
C LEU A 47 2.24 -10.73 -5.39
N GLN A 48 2.83 -11.31 -6.42
CA GLN A 48 2.82 -10.83 -7.79
C GLN A 48 2.56 -12.00 -8.74
N GLY A 49 1.74 -11.80 -9.77
CA GLY A 49 1.38 -12.86 -10.70
C GLY A 49 0.28 -12.45 -11.66
N ALA A 50 -0.13 -13.40 -12.52
CA ALA A 50 -1.25 -13.19 -13.43
C ALA A 50 -2.57 -13.09 -12.64
N SER A 51 -3.54 -12.31 -13.14
CA SER A 51 -4.76 -12.01 -12.37
C SER A 51 -5.54 -13.25 -11.93
N GLY A 52 -5.59 -14.31 -12.74
CA GLY A 52 -6.30 -15.55 -12.39
C GLY A 52 -5.62 -16.34 -11.27
N GLU A 53 -4.30 -16.53 -11.37
CA GLU A 53 -3.48 -17.21 -10.37
C GLU A 53 -3.51 -16.46 -9.04
N LEU A 54 -3.41 -15.13 -9.10
CA LEU A 54 -3.46 -14.26 -7.93
C LEU A 54 -4.81 -14.36 -7.22
N THR A 55 -5.92 -14.32 -7.97
CA THR A 55 -7.27 -14.41 -7.39
C THR A 55 -7.48 -15.75 -6.68
N SER A 56 -7.09 -16.86 -7.30
CA SER A 56 -7.18 -18.18 -6.66
C SER A 56 -6.33 -18.24 -5.40
N ALA A 57 -5.05 -17.88 -5.49
CA ALA A 57 -4.13 -17.93 -4.36
C ALA A 57 -4.59 -17.04 -3.18
N MET A 58 -5.12 -15.85 -3.48
CA MET A 58 -5.62 -14.92 -2.47
C MET A 58 -6.93 -15.40 -1.81
N GLN A 59 -7.79 -16.10 -2.55
CA GLN A 59 -9.01 -16.71 -2.00
C GLN A 59 -8.64 -17.84 -1.04
N ASP A 60 -7.81 -18.78 -1.48
CA ASP A 60 -7.35 -19.91 -0.65
C ASP A 60 -6.64 -19.41 0.61
N ALA A 61 -5.75 -18.43 0.46
CA ALA A 61 -5.02 -17.84 1.58
C ALA A 61 -5.93 -17.10 2.58
N LYS A 62 -7.02 -16.48 2.11
CA LYS A 62 -7.99 -15.84 2.99
C LYS A 62 -8.74 -16.87 3.83
N GLU A 63 -9.13 -17.99 3.23
CA GLU A 63 -9.79 -19.10 3.92
C GLU A 63 -8.85 -19.74 4.95
N GLU A 64 -7.63 -20.07 4.55
CA GLU A 64 -6.62 -20.68 5.41
C GLU A 64 -6.14 -19.74 6.53
N ALA A 65 -6.10 -18.42 6.27
CA ALA A 65 -5.81 -17.43 7.30
C ALA A 65 -6.87 -17.43 8.42
N GLY A 66 -8.14 -17.70 8.08
CA GLY A 66 -9.25 -17.78 9.03
C GLY A 66 -9.26 -16.64 10.04
N LYS A 67 -9.23 -16.98 11.33
CA LYS A 67 -9.22 -16.00 12.43
C LYS A 67 -7.99 -15.08 12.45
N PHE A 68 -6.92 -15.39 11.71
CA PHE A 68 -5.71 -14.56 11.69
C PHE A 68 -5.75 -13.47 10.61
N HIS A 69 -6.70 -13.54 9.67
CA HIS A 69 -6.89 -12.53 8.63
C HIS A 69 -7.15 -11.14 9.23
N VAL A 70 -6.48 -10.12 8.69
CA VAL A 70 -6.71 -8.70 9.02
C VAL A 70 -7.31 -7.97 7.83
N SER A 71 -6.66 -8.07 6.67
CA SER A 71 -7.13 -7.47 5.43
C SER A 71 -6.54 -8.18 4.22
N SER A 72 -7.23 -8.12 3.08
CA SER A 72 -6.70 -8.61 1.81
C SER A 72 -7.21 -7.78 0.64
N TYR A 73 -6.36 -7.53 -0.36
CA TYR A 73 -6.66 -6.73 -1.55
C TYR A 73 -5.99 -7.33 -2.78
N ILE A 74 -6.60 -7.12 -3.95
CA ILE A 74 -5.97 -7.39 -5.25
C ILE A 74 -5.89 -6.05 -5.99
N LEU A 75 -4.68 -5.64 -6.32
CA LEU A 75 -4.40 -4.45 -7.11
C LEU A 75 -4.18 -4.89 -8.55
N HIS A 76 -5.20 -4.79 -9.38
CA HIS A 76 -5.06 -5.05 -10.81
C HIS A 76 -4.21 -3.95 -11.45
N MET A 77 -3.25 -4.33 -12.30
CA MET A 77 -2.35 -3.38 -12.99
C MET A 77 -1.78 -2.32 -12.04
N ALA A 78 -0.93 -2.73 -11.10
CA ALA A 78 -0.40 -1.82 -10.08
C ALA A 78 0.34 -0.63 -10.73
N HIS A 79 0.09 0.57 -10.23
CA HIS A 79 0.69 1.80 -10.76
C HIS A 79 2.22 1.76 -10.64
N GLU A 80 2.93 2.24 -11.66
CA GLU A 80 4.39 2.15 -11.73
C GLU A 80 5.11 2.87 -10.59
N GLU A 81 4.59 4.02 -10.15
CA GLU A 81 5.13 4.73 -8.98
C GLU A 81 5.01 3.90 -7.70
N LEU A 82 3.87 3.22 -7.48
CA LEU A 82 3.71 2.35 -6.32
C LEU A 82 4.73 1.18 -6.38
N LEU A 83 4.88 0.57 -7.55
CA LEU A 83 5.87 -0.49 -7.77
C LEU A 83 7.31 0.00 -7.54
N ALA A 84 7.64 1.22 -7.97
CA ALA A 84 8.94 1.82 -7.73
C ALA A 84 9.21 1.97 -6.23
N PHE A 85 8.26 2.54 -5.48
CA PHE A 85 8.39 2.70 -4.02
C PHE A 85 8.50 1.36 -3.29
N LEU A 86 7.73 0.35 -3.69
CA LEU A 86 7.82 -1.00 -3.13
C LEU A 86 9.19 -1.66 -3.40
N ASN A 87 9.86 -1.28 -4.50
CA ASN A 87 11.21 -1.70 -4.85
C ASN A 87 12.31 -0.77 -4.28
N ASN A 88 11.98 0.12 -3.33
CA ASN A 88 12.89 1.13 -2.76
C ASN A 88 13.53 2.05 -3.83
N LYS A 89 12.81 2.30 -4.93
CA LYS A 89 13.17 3.28 -5.95
C LYS A 89 12.32 4.53 -5.75
N HIS A 90 12.96 5.64 -5.42
CA HIS A 90 12.28 6.90 -5.10
C HIS A 90 12.61 7.95 -6.16
N PRO A 91 11.68 8.25 -7.09
CA PRO A 91 11.90 9.29 -8.08
C PRO A 91 12.04 10.65 -7.41
N LYS A 92 12.94 11.49 -7.94
CA LYS A 92 13.08 12.87 -7.49
C LYS A 92 11.97 13.71 -8.12
N VAL A 93 10.96 14.03 -7.31
CA VAL A 93 9.88 14.96 -7.68
C VAL A 93 9.99 16.21 -6.81
N GLU A 94 9.91 17.38 -7.45
CA GLU A 94 9.83 18.67 -6.76
C GLU A 94 8.52 18.77 -5.98
N VAL A 95 8.57 19.42 -4.81
CA VAL A 95 7.42 19.51 -3.91
C VAL A 95 6.67 20.82 -4.18
N ASP A 96 5.46 20.69 -4.70
CA ASP A 96 4.46 21.76 -4.80
C ASP A 96 3.49 21.68 -3.60
N ALA A 97 2.17 21.59 -3.83
CA ALA A 97 1.22 21.28 -2.77
C ALA A 97 1.46 19.86 -2.25
N VAL A 98 1.09 19.62 -0.99
CA VAL A 98 1.33 18.36 -0.29
C VAL A 98 0.04 17.79 0.24
N GLY A 99 -0.20 16.50 -0.02
CA GLY A 99 -1.21 15.70 0.64
C GLY A 99 -0.56 14.65 1.53
N ILE A 100 -0.96 14.54 2.79
CA ILE A 100 -0.48 13.49 3.71
C ILE A 100 -1.68 12.72 4.24
N ILE A 101 -1.60 11.39 4.22
CA ILE A 101 -2.63 10.52 4.77
C ILE A 101 -2.05 9.45 5.68
N GLU A 102 -2.73 9.21 6.79
CA GLU A 102 -2.44 8.14 7.73
C GLU A 102 -3.59 7.12 7.75
N ILE A 103 -3.29 5.84 7.57
CA ILE A 103 -4.27 4.74 7.53
C ILE A 103 -3.86 3.65 8.51
N SER A 104 -4.82 3.07 9.22
CA SER A 104 -4.60 2.06 10.27
C SER A 104 -4.20 0.67 9.77
N GLN A 105 -4.36 0.40 8.48
CA GLN A 105 -4.07 -0.89 7.84
C GLN A 105 -3.19 -0.70 6.60
N LEU A 106 -2.20 -1.59 6.44
CA LEU A 106 -1.23 -1.48 5.35
C LEU A 106 -1.87 -1.84 4.00
N GLY A 107 -2.69 -2.88 3.97
CA GLY A 107 -3.38 -3.29 2.74
C GLY A 107 -4.33 -2.23 2.21
N ALA A 108 -5.09 -1.58 3.11
CA ALA A 108 -6.00 -0.50 2.74
C ALA A 108 -5.24 0.69 2.15
N GLY A 109 -4.11 1.07 2.78
CA GLY A 109 -3.25 2.14 2.27
C GLY A 109 -2.67 1.85 0.91
N LEU A 110 -2.09 0.66 0.70
CA LEU A 110 -1.53 0.27 -0.59
C LEU A 110 -2.59 0.27 -1.71
N ASN A 111 -3.78 -0.25 -1.43
CA ASN A 111 -4.90 -0.22 -2.37
C ASN A 111 -5.34 1.23 -2.69
N ALA A 112 -5.48 2.07 -1.66
CA ALA A 112 -5.86 3.47 -1.83
C ALA A 112 -4.83 4.24 -2.67
N VAL A 113 -3.54 4.08 -2.40
CA VAL A 113 -2.47 4.74 -3.16
C VAL A 113 -2.48 4.31 -4.62
N ASN A 114 -2.68 3.02 -4.90
CA ASN A 114 -2.79 2.53 -6.26
C ASN A 114 -3.93 3.22 -7.04
N GLU A 115 -5.11 3.31 -6.44
CA GLU A 115 -6.27 3.91 -7.08
C GLU A 115 -6.13 5.43 -7.25
N ALA A 116 -5.55 6.12 -6.27
CA ALA A 116 -5.32 7.56 -6.33
C ALA A 116 -4.33 7.94 -7.43
N LEU A 117 -3.21 7.22 -7.54
CA LEU A 117 -2.23 7.42 -8.61
C LEU A 117 -2.81 7.19 -10.01
N LYS A 118 -3.77 6.26 -10.14
CA LYS A 118 -4.44 5.99 -11.42
C LYS A 118 -5.49 7.03 -11.82
N LYS A 119 -6.10 7.69 -10.84
CA LYS A 119 -7.31 8.52 -11.05
C LYS A 119 -7.08 10.01 -10.84
N SER A 120 -5.90 10.41 -10.37
CA SER A 120 -5.54 11.80 -10.12
C SER A 120 -4.10 12.09 -10.55
N ALA A 121 -3.84 13.33 -10.94
CA ALA A 121 -2.52 13.81 -11.35
C ALA A 121 -1.66 14.18 -10.12
N ILE A 122 -1.41 13.20 -9.25
CA ILE A 122 -0.56 13.34 -8.06
C ILE A 122 0.65 12.41 -8.18
N HIS A 123 1.73 12.76 -7.51
CA HIS A 123 2.94 11.94 -7.44
C HIS A 123 3.21 11.48 -6.02
N LEU A 124 3.62 10.22 -5.86
CA LEU A 124 4.00 9.67 -4.57
C LEU A 124 5.40 10.18 -4.19
N LYS A 125 5.49 10.92 -3.08
CA LYS A 125 6.75 11.48 -2.58
C LYS A 125 7.39 10.58 -1.53
N ARG A 126 6.57 10.01 -0.63
CA ARG A 126 7.03 9.15 0.46
C ARG A 126 5.95 8.14 0.81
N MET A 127 6.37 6.92 1.17
CA MET A 127 5.49 5.88 1.68
C MET A 127 6.18 5.12 2.82
N THR A 128 5.49 4.97 3.95
CA THR A 128 5.97 4.22 5.10
C THR A 128 4.99 3.10 5.43
N LEU A 129 5.50 1.87 5.46
CA LEU A 129 4.74 0.65 5.71
C LEU A 129 5.05 0.09 7.10
N GLY A 130 4.35 0.57 8.13
CA GLY A 130 4.18 -0.06 9.44
C GLY A 130 5.38 -0.14 10.38
N ALA A 131 6.62 0.02 9.89
CA ALA A 131 7.82 -0.02 10.72
C ALA A 131 7.96 1.27 11.54
N SER A 132 8.08 1.14 12.86
CA SER A 132 8.35 2.24 13.81
C SER A 132 7.25 3.30 13.95
N ILE A 133 6.08 3.09 13.33
CA ILE A 133 4.92 4.02 13.38
C ILE A 133 3.63 3.34 13.85
N GLY A 134 3.75 2.27 14.65
CA GLY A 134 2.60 1.57 15.24
C GLY A 134 1.77 0.75 14.24
N GLY A 135 2.38 0.29 13.13
CA GLY A 135 1.66 -0.49 12.13
C GLY A 135 0.82 0.33 11.15
N LYS A 136 0.87 1.67 11.26
CA LYS A 136 0.19 2.58 10.34
C LYS A 136 0.81 2.53 8.95
N PHE A 137 -0.01 2.85 7.96
CA PHE A 137 0.40 3.26 6.63
C PHE A 137 0.42 4.78 6.59
N VAL A 138 1.52 5.37 6.10
CA VAL A 138 1.60 6.83 5.89
C VAL A 138 2.14 7.09 4.50
N ALA A 139 1.45 7.92 3.73
CA ALA A 139 1.92 8.36 2.42
C ALA A 139 1.87 9.89 2.30
N VAL A 140 2.84 10.41 1.56
CA VAL A 140 2.96 11.82 1.20
C VAL A 140 2.91 11.91 -0.32
N PHE A 141 2.08 12.82 -0.81
CA PHE A 141 1.87 13.10 -2.22
C PHE A 141 2.20 14.55 -2.53
N THR A 142 2.56 14.81 -3.78
CA THR A 142 2.75 16.18 -4.29
C THR A 142 2.14 16.36 -5.68
N GLY A 143 1.78 17.60 -6.01
CA GLY A 143 1.13 17.99 -7.27
C GLY A 143 0.42 19.33 -7.09
N GLU A 144 -0.36 19.75 -8.09
CA GLU A 144 -1.19 20.95 -7.99
C GLU A 144 -2.22 20.80 -6.85
N VAL A 145 -2.57 21.92 -6.20
CA VAL A 145 -3.48 21.92 -5.04
C VAL A 145 -4.81 21.20 -5.34
N SER A 146 -5.39 21.44 -6.53
CA SER A 146 -6.64 20.81 -6.97
C SER A 146 -6.49 19.30 -7.16
N ALA A 147 -5.38 18.86 -7.77
CA ALA A 147 -5.06 17.45 -7.95
C ALA A 147 -4.84 16.74 -6.60
N ILE A 148 -4.17 17.39 -5.65
CA ILE A 148 -4.00 16.88 -4.29
C ILE A 148 -5.35 16.74 -3.58
N GLN A 149 -6.24 17.72 -3.68
CA GLN A 149 -7.58 17.64 -3.08
C GLN A 149 -8.38 16.45 -3.63
N GLU A 150 -8.38 16.27 -4.95
CA GLU A 150 -9.07 15.14 -5.59
C GLU A 150 -8.41 13.80 -5.23
N GLY A 151 -7.07 13.73 -5.26
CA GLY A 151 -6.31 12.57 -4.84
C GLY A 151 -6.61 12.16 -3.40
N MET A 152 -6.70 13.13 -2.48
CA MET A 152 -7.07 12.86 -1.08
C MET A 152 -8.48 12.29 -0.95
N ARG A 153 -9.44 12.83 -1.72
CA ARG A 153 -10.81 12.30 -1.76
C ARG A 153 -10.82 10.83 -2.18
N ILE A 154 -10.13 10.50 -3.27
CA ILE A 154 -10.03 9.12 -3.78
C ILE A 154 -9.36 8.20 -2.75
N LEU A 155 -8.28 8.66 -2.09
CA LEU A 155 -7.58 7.91 -1.05
C LEU A 155 -8.51 7.57 0.11
N ILE A 156 -9.24 8.55 0.62
CA ILE A 156 -10.14 8.40 1.78
C ILE A 156 -11.29 7.45 1.46
N GLU A 157 -11.91 7.63 0.29
CA GLU A 157 -13.00 6.77 -0.19
C GLU A 157 -12.51 5.31 -0.37
N THR A 158 -11.37 5.13 -1.04
CA THR A 158 -10.81 3.80 -1.34
C THR A 158 -10.28 3.08 -0.10
N ALA A 159 -9.70 3.82 0.85
CA ALA A 159 -9.20 3.26 2.11
C ALA A 159 -10.32 2.88 3.09
N GLU A 160 -11.57 3.26 2.82
CA GLU A 160 -12.69 3.33 3.74
C GLU A 160 -12.47 4.39 4.85
N PRO A 161 -13.35 5.41 4.97
CA PRO A 161 -13.14 6.53 5.91
C PRO A 161 -12.86 6.11 7.37
N LYS A 162 -13.48 5.02 7.84
CA LYS A 162 -13.27 4.48 9.19
C LYS A 162 -11.84 3.98 9.48
N LYS A 163 -11.06 3.68 8.44
CA LYS A 163 -9.67 3.20 8.56
C LYS A 163 -8.66 4.34 8.49
N VAL A 164 -9.07 5.50 7.98
CA VAL A 164 -8.27 6.73 7.92
C VAL A 164 -8.15 7.29 9.32
N ILE A 165 -6.91 7.47 9.78
CA ILE A 165 -6.60 8.05 11.09
C ILE A 165 -6.65 9.57 10.98
N HIS A 166 -5.98 10.12 9.96
CA HIS A 166 -5.96 11.55 9.67
C HIS A 166 -5.51 11.78 8.23
N HIS A 167 -5.88 12.92 7.66
CA HIS A 167 -5.32 13.42 6.41
C HIS A 167 -5.16 14.93 6.45
N THR A 168 -4.24 15.48 5.68
CA THR A 168 -4.06 16.94 5.56
C THR A 168 -3.64 17.32 4.15
N VAL A 169 -4.04 18.52 3.75
CA VAL A 169 -3.61 19.17 2.50
C VAL A 169 -2.92 20.46 2.88
N ILE A 170 -1.69 20.65 2.39
CA ILE A 170 -0.88 21.83 2.62
C ILE A 170 -0.65 22.47 1.24
N PRO A 171 -1.42 23.51 0.87
CA PRO A 171 -1.36 24.09 -0.48
C PRO A 171 0.01 24.70 -0.84
N SER A 172 0.70 25.28 0.16
CA SER A 172 2.00 25.92 -0.02
C SER A 172 2.87 25.58 1.20
N PRO A 173 3.52 24.40 1.24
CA PRO A 173 4.35 24.00 2.36
C PRO A 173 5.59 24.89 2.48
N ASP A 174 6.02 25.16 3.70
CA ASP A 174 7.26 25.89 3.98
C ASP A 174 8.49 25.19 3.37
N GLU A 175 9.49 25.96 2.94
CA GLU A 175 10.71 25.42 2.31
C GLU A 175 11.51 24.48 3.21
N LEU A 176 11.51 24.71 4.53
CA LEU A 176 12.13 23.78 5.47
C LEU A 176 11.35 22.47 5.50
N LEU A 177 10.02 22.53 5.55
CA LEU A 177 9.17 21.34 5.57
C LEU A 177 9.38 20.48 4.31
N LYS A 178 9.47 21.09 3.13
CA LYS A 178 9.71 20.38 1.85
C LYS A 178 10.95 19.49 1.89
N ARG A 179 11.96 19.81 2.72
CA ARG A 179 13.20 19.00 2.86
C ARG A 179 13.03 17.75 3.71
N TYR A 180 11.97 17.65 4.52
CA TYR A 180 11.69 16.50 5.39
C TYR A 180 10.63 15.54 4.81
N LEU A 181 9.96 15.96 3.73
CA LEU A 181 8.95 15.19 3.00
C LEU A 181 9.60 14.28 1.95
#